data_AF-A0A349M7K1-F1
#
_entry.id   AF-A0A349M7K1-F1
#
_cell.length_a   1.000
_cell.length_b   1.000
_cell.length_c   1.000
_cell.angle_alpha   90.00
_cell.angle_beta   90.00
_cell.angle_gamma   90.00
#
_symmetry.space_group_name_H-M   'P 1'
#
loop_
_entity.id
_entity.type
_entity.pdbx_description
1 polymer ?
#
loop_
_entity_poly.entity_id
_entity_poly.type
_entity_poly.pdbx_seq_one_letter_code
_entity_poly.pdbx_strand_id
1 'polypeptide(L)'
;MVCHADAGEPQINWVTYCPSTTFELPANSLITVVIKQYDGASGLYNDFFQKVQGTVGGVAMYNNKPMSQINADDAAHTFTIQSQPDETNPIFVSVPLLGVADNAPSNVTINGNAYPTPNIIKFQFHTGPAGHVYVWHCYVPCGNDRESPYGFSGPMATTGFMAGTMTVTNY
;
A
#
# COMPACT_ATOMS: atom_id res chain seq x y z
N MET A 1 -9.21 13.20 -2.81
CA MET A 1 -8.35 13.62 -1.69
C MET A 1 -6.96 13.50 -2.22
N VAL A 2 -6.39 14.61 -2.69
CA VAL A 2 -4.93 14.70 -2.66
C VAL A 2 -4.63 14.80 -1.17
N CYS A 3 -4.07 13.75 -0.58
CA CYS A 3 -3.86 13.74 0.88
C CYS A 3 -3.02 14.92 1.37
N HIS A 4 -2.23 15.47 0.46
CA HIS A 4 -1.33 16.58 0.70
C HIS A 4 -1.66 17.75 -0.21
N ALA A 5 -2.91 18.24 -0.18
CA ALA A 5 -3.34 19.37 -1.01
C ALA A 5 -2.55 20.67 -0.74
N ASP A 6 -1.95 20.79 0.45
CA ASP A 6 -1.11 21.91 0.86
C ASP A 6 0.39 21.64 0.71
N ALA A 7 0.78 20.51 0.10
CA ALA A 7 2.20 20.23 -0.15
C ALA A 7 2.80 21.24 -1.14
N GLY A 8 4.07 21.59 -0.92
CA GLY A 8 4.85 22.35 -1.89
C GLY A 8 5.30 21.51 -3.08
N GLU A 9 5.92 22.16 -4.06
CA GLU A 9 6.61 21.45 -5.14
C GLU A 9 7.95 20.86 -4.63
N PRO A 10 8.30 19.62 -5.02
CA PRO A 10 7.61 18.76 -5.99
C PRO A 10 6.50 17.84 -5.41
N GLN A 11 6.30 17.85 -4.09
CA GLN A 11 5.49 16.87 -3.37
C GLN A 11 3.99 16.90 -3.70
N ILE A 12 3.46 18.03 -4.15
CA ILE A 12 2.04 18.16 -4.56
C ILE A 12 1.66 17.22 -5.71
N ASN A 13 2.66 16.83 -6.53
CA ASN A 13 2.48 15.94 -7.68
C ASN A 13 2.85 14.48 -7.38
N TRP A 14 3.20 14.16 -6.13
CA TRP A 14 3.57 12.81 -5.74
C TRP A 14 2.36 11.90 -5.56
N VAL A 15 2.57 10.60 -5.76
CA VAL A 15 1.60 9.57 -5.40
C VAL A 15 1.37 9.55 -3.88
N THR A 16 0.12 9.38 -3.45
CA THR A 16 -0.25 9.52 -2.04
C THR A 16 -1.13 8.37 -1.55
N TYR A 17 -0.99 8.02 -0.27
CA TYR A 17 -1.86 7.07 0.41
C TYR A 17 -2.74 7.79 1.44
N CYS A 18 -4.03 7.47 1.47
CA CYS A 18 -5.04 8.23 2.21
C CYS A 18 -5.92 7.36 3.13
N PRO A 19 -6.46 7.92 4.24
CA PRO A 19 -6.26 9.30 4.73
C PRO A 19 -5.02 9.48 5.62
N SER A 20 -4.33 8.39 5.94
CA SER A 20 -3.12 8.37 6.78
C SER A 20 -2.22 7.23 6.31
N THR A 21 -0.92 7.36 6.60
CA THR A 21 0.06 6.27 6.49
C THR A 21 0.53 5.78 7.85
N THR A 22 0.04 6.39 8.92
CA THR A 22 0.30 6.00 10.31
C THR A 22 -0.99 5.44 10.89
N PHE A 23 -0.93 4.18 11.34
CA PHE A 23 -2.09 3.43 11.80
C PHE A 23 -1.88 2.95 13.23
N GLU A 24 -2.92 3.05 14.05
CA GLU A 24 -3.01 2.35 15.33
C GLU A 24 -3.95 1.16 15.17
N LEU A 25 -3.50 0.00 15.63
CA LEU A 25 -4.21 -1.27 15.50
C LEU A 25 -4.44 -1.88 16.88
N PRO A 26 -5.60 -2.50 17.14
CA PRO A 26 -5.82 -3.21 18.39
C PRO A 26 -4.91 -4.44 18.51
N ALA A 27 -4.46 -4.73 19.73
CA ALA A 27 -3.72 -5.94 20.05
C ALA A 27 -4.54 -7.22 19.84
N ASN A 28 -3.86 -8.30 19.50
CA ASN A 28 -4.38 -9.68 19.38
C ASN A 28 -5.66 -9.77 18.55
N SER A 29 -5.71 -9.03 17.44
CA SER A 29 -6.93 -8.79 16.69
C SER A 29 -6.79 -9.24 15.24
N LEU A 30 -7.92 -9.57 14.63
CA LEU A 30 -8.02 -9.74 13.19
C LEU A 30 -8.28 -8.38 12.54
N ILE A 31 -7.30 -7.86 11.81
CA ILE A 31 -7.40 -6.57 11.13
C ILE A 31 -7.92 -6.82 9.71
N THR A 32 -8.90 -6.02 9.29
CA THR A 32 -9.38 -6.00 7.90
C THR A 32 -8.93 -4.71 7.24
N VAL A 33 -8.12 -4.83 6.19
CA VAL A 33 -7.67 -3.71 5.37
C VAL A 33 -8.52 -3.67 4.10
N VAL A 34 -8.99 -2.47 3.73
CA VAL A 34 -9.71 -2.22 2.48
C VAL A 34 -9.04 -1.06 1.76
N ILE A 35 -8.40 -1.35 0.63
CA ILE A 35 -7.69 -0.38 -0.19
C ILE A 35 -8.50 -0.13 -1.47
N LYS A 36 -8.66 1.15 -1.80
CA LYS A 36 -9.14 1.58 -3.13
C LYS A 36 -7.91 2.06 -3.91
N GLN A 37 -7.50 1.27 -4.89
CA GLN A 37 -6.33 1.53 -5.72
C GLN A 37 -6.81 2.20 -7.02
N TYR A 38 -6.26 3.38 -7.36
CA TYR A 38 -6.70 4.19 -8.50
C TYR A 38 -5.64 4.36 -9.60
N ASP A 39 -4.38 4.06 -9.33
CA ASP A 39 -3.27 4.26 -10.26
C ASP A 39 -3.16 3.10 -11.27
N GLY A 40 -2.64 3.41 -12.46
CA GLY A 40 -2.30 2.38 -13.46
C GLY A 40 -1.16 1.49 -12.99
N ALA A 41 -0.96 0.37 -13.69
CA ALA A 41 0.14 -0.54 -13.40
C ALA A 41 1.49 0.12 -13.68
N SER A 42 2.43 -0.01 -12.74
CA SER A 42 3.82 0.42 -12.91
C SER A 42 4.76 -0.77 -13.06
N GLY A 43 4.36 -1.96 -12.61
CA GLY A 43 5.18 -3.17 -12.62
C GLY A 43 6.17 -3.22 -11.45
N LEU A 44 6.29 -4.40 -10.84
CA LEU A 44 7.22 -4.65 -9.74
C LEU A 44 8.68 -4.59 -10.20
N TYR A 45 9.56 -4.05 -9.35
CA TYR A 45 11.01 -4.14 -9.54
C TYR A 45 11.57 -5.50 -9.07
N ASN A 46 10.85 -6.18 -8.17
CA ASN A 46 11.17 -7.48 -7.63
C ASN A 46 9.91 -8.35 -7.54
N ASP A 47 9.87 -9.38 -8.37
CA ASP A 47 8.81 -10.39 -8.46
C ASP A 47 8.50 -11.12 -7.15
N PHE A 48 9.37 -11.04 -6.14
CA PHE A 48 9.08 -11.50 -4.79
C PHE A 48 7.76 -10.92 -4.25
N PHE A 49 7.45 -9.66 -4.57
CA PHE A 49 6.25 -8.98 -4.09
C PHE A 49 4.98 -9.28 -4.89
N GLN A 50 5.05 -10.13 -5.93
CA GLN A 50 3.87 -10.48 -6.73
C GLN A 50 2.89 -11.39 -5.99
N LYS A 51 3.37 -12.04 -4.92
CA LYS A 51 2.59 -12.96 -4.08
C LYS A 51 2.00 -12.24 -2.88
N VAL A 52 0.76 -12.57 -2.57
CA VAL A 52 0.13 -12.22 -1.31
C VAL A 52 0.76 -13.04 -0.18
N GLN A 53 1.25 -12.36 0.86
CA GLN A 53 1.99 -12.96 1.96
C GLN A 53 1.50 -12.41 3.30
N GLY A 54 1.53 -13.24 4.34
CA GLY A 54 1.16 -12.83 5.70
C GLY A 54 -0.32 -12.57 5.96
N THR A 55 -1.18 -12.77 4.96
CA THR A 55 -2.63 -12.61 5.12
C THR A 55 -3.29 -13.91 5.55
N VAL A 56 -4.49 -13.80 6.13
CA VAL A 56 -5.33 -14.96 6.44
C VAL A 56 -5.62 -15.74 5.16
N GLY A 57 -5.26 -17.03 5.16
CA GLY A 57 -5.44 -17.92 4.02
C GLY A 57 -4.48 -17.68 2.84
N GLY A 58 -3.51 -16.77 2.96
CA GLY A 58 -2.57 -16.47 1.87
C GLY A 58 -3.21 -15.85 0.64
N VAL A 59 -4.32 -15.11 0.83
CA VAL A 59 -5.09 -14.48 -0.24
C VAL A 59 -5.47 -13.03 0.08
N ALA A 60 -5.76 -12.28 -0.96
CA ALA A 60 -6.49 -11.02 -0.89
C ALA A 60 -7.67 -11.06 -1.88
N MET A 61 -8.73 -10.31 -1.58
CA MET A 61 -9.90 -10.17 -2.44
C MET A 61 -9.69 -8.98 -3.38
N TYR A 62 -9.51 -9.24 -4.67
CA TYR A 62 -9.41 -8.23 -5.72
C TYR A 62 -10.77 -8.13 -6.41
N ASN A 63 -11.51 -7.03 -6.19
CA ASN A 63 -12.88 -6.87 -6.70
C ASN A 63 -13.77 -8.09 -6.38
N ASN A 64 -13.67 -8.56 -5.13
CA ASN A 64 -14.36 -9.75 -4.59
C ASN A 64 -13.90 -11.10 -5.17
N LYS A 65 -12.79 -11.16 -5.91
CA LYS A 65 -12.17 -12.43 -6.33
C LYS A 65 -10.97 -12.75 -5.44
N PRO A 66 -10.91 -13.93 -4.79
CA PRO A 66 -9.74 -14.33 -4.03
C PRO A 66 -8.57 -14.61 -4.97
N MET A 67 -7.42 -14.00 -4.70
CA MET A 67 -6.18 -14.25 -5.44
C MET A 67 -5.02 -14.33 -4.44
N SER A 68 -4.09 -15.24 -4.70
CA SER A 68 -2.84 -15.40 -3.93
C SER A 68 -1.64 -14.68 -4.56
N GLN A 69 -1.81 -14.14 -5.76
CA GLN A 69 -0.80 -13.37 -6.50
C GLN A 69 -1.45 -12.60 -7.65
N ILE A 70 -0.76 -11.60 -8.18
CA ILE A 70 -1.04 -10.97 -9.48
C ILE A 70 0.19 -11.13 -10.38
N ASN A 71 0.09 -10.85 -11.68
CA ASN A 71 1.31 -10.77 -12.49
C ASN A 71 2.14 -9.56 -12.04
N ALA A 72 3.46 -9.70 -12.03
CA ALA A 72 4.36 -8.64 -11.59
C ALA A 72 4.16 -7.32 -12.37
N ASP A 73 3.90 -7.40 -13.67
CA ASP A 73 3.66 -6.24 -14.53
C ASP A 73 2.34 -5.52 -14.24
N ASP A 74 1.37 -6.19 -13.62
CA ASP A 74 0.04 -5.62 -13.33
C ASP A 74 0.00 -4.84 -12.00
N ALA A 75 1.10 -4.80 -11.25
CA ALA A 75 1.16 -4.12 -9.96
C ALA A 75 1.27 -2.60 -10.14
N ALA A 76 0.37 -1.84 -9.53
CA ALA A 76 0.54 -0.40 -9.38
C ALA A 76 1.42 -0.06 -8.16
N HIS A 77 1.17 -0.74 -7.05
CA HIS A 77 1.82 -0.50 -5.75
C HIS A 77 1.89 -1.81 -4.95
N THR A 78 2.55 -1.80 -3.79
CA THR A 78 2.36 -2.82 -2.75
C THR A 78 1.93 -2.16 -1.45
N PHE A 79 1.19 -2.90 -0.63
CA PHE A 79 1.08 -2.61 0.79
C PHE A 79 1.86 -3.67 1.55
N THR A 80 3.06 -3.31 2.01
CA THR A 80 3.96 -4.24 2.70
C THR A 80 4.27 -3.76 4.11
N ILE A 81 3.85 -4.51 5.11
CA ILE A 81 4.21 -4.37 6.53
C ILE A 81 5.42 -5.25 6.78
N GLN A 82 6.41 -4.72 7.47
CA GLN A 82 7.59 -5.46 7.88
C GLN A 82 8.05 -5.03 9.28
N SER A 83 8.68 -5.99 9.96
CA SER A 83 9.24 -5.81 11.29
C SER A 83 10.69 -5.35 11.21
N GLN A 84 11.16 -4.67 12.25
CA GLN A 84 12.59 -4.47 12.47
C GLN A 84 13.26 -5.83 12.78
N PRO A 85 14.56 -5.99 12.49
CA PRO A 85 15.26 -7.27 12.68
C PRO A 85 15.20 -7.84 14.11
N ASP A 86 15.10 -6.98 15.12
CA ASP A 86 15.08 -7.31 16.55
C ASP A 86 13.67 -7.33 17.15
N GLU A 87 12.62 -7.22 16.32
CA GLU A 87 11.23 -7.28 16.76
C GLU A 87 10.89 -8.65 17.37
N THR A 88 10.41 -8.62 18.61
CA THR A 88 10.05 -9.81 19.41
C THR A 88 8.71 -10.42 19.01
N ASN A 89 7.85 -9.67 18.32
CA ASN A 89 6.62 -10.19 17.71
C ASN A 89 6.57 -9.84 16.22
N PRO A 90 7.34 -10.55 15.37
CA PRO A 90 7.51 -10.16 13.98
C PRO A 90 6.25 -10.42 13.15
N ILE A 91 5.85 -9.42 12.39
CA ILE A 91 4.84 -9.48 11.33
C ILE A 91 5.52 -9.18 10.00
N PHE A 92 5.13 -9.95 8.99
CA PHE A 92 5.35 -9.64 7.59
C PHE A 92 4.04 -9.85 6.85
N VAL A 93 3.51 -8.79 6.23
CA VAL A 93 2.33 -8.83 5.37
C VAL A 93 2.68 -8.12 4.09
N SER A 94 2.46 -8.73 2.93
CA SER A 94 2.71 -8.08 1.65
C SER A 94 1.59 -8.38 0.69
N VAL A 95 0.95 -7.33 0.17
CA VAL A 95 -0.16 -7.44 -0.77
C VAL A 95 0.13 -6.54 -1.96
N PRO A 96 0.34 -7.10 -3.16
CA PRO A 96 0.46 -6.30 -4.38
C PRO A 96 -0.91 -5.71 -4.74
N LEU A 97 -0.93 -4.44 -5.11
CA LEU A 97 -2.14 -3.69 -5.44
C LEU A 97 -2.28 -3.64 -6.96
N LEU A 98 -3.29 -4.35 -7.46
CA LEU A 98 -3.58 -4.46 -8.89
C LEU A 98 -3.90 -3.08 -9.46
N GLY A 99 -3.17 -2.68 -10.50
CA GLY A 99 -3.41 -1.42 -11.20
C GLY A 99 -4.72 -1.41 -11.97
N VAL A 100 -5.32 -0.23 -12.11
CA VAL A 100 -6.42 -0.05 -13.05
C VAL A 100 -5.91 -0.11 -14.49
N ALA A 101 -6.78 -0.41 -15.45
CA ALA A 101 -6.40 -0.36 -16.87
C ALA A 101 -6.03 1.08 -17.28
N ASP A 102 -5.02 1.24 -18.14
CA ASP A 102 -4.54 2.55 -18.60
C ASP A 102 -5.61 3.40 -19.28
N ASN A 103 -6.61 2.75 -19.89
CA ASN A 103 -7.75 3.38 -20.55
C ASN A 103 -9.03 3.40 -19.70
N ALA A 104 -8.92 3.13 -18.38
CA ALA A 104 -10.06 3.15 -17.49
C ALA A 104 -10.66 4.57 -17.43
N PRO A 105 -11.97 4.74 -17.71
CA PRO A 105 -12.58 6.06 -17.72
C PRO A 105 -12.63 6.66 -16.30
N SER A 106 -12.33 7.97 -16.22
CA SER A 106 -12.35 8.75 -14.98
C SER A 106 -13.79 9.02 -14.50
N ASN A 107 -14.41 8.01 -13.91
CA ASN A 107 -15.82 8.02 -13.50
C ASN A 107 -16.05 8.46 -12.05
N VAL A 108 -14.98 8.74 -11.29
CA VAL A 108 -15.06 9.08 -9.86
C VAL A 108 -14.44 10.46 -9.64
N THR A 109 -15.14 11.34 -8.92
CA THR A 109 -14.56 12.62 -8.49
C THR A 109 -14.26 12.57 -7.00
N ILE A 110 -13.01 12.85 -6.61
CA ILE A 110 -12.59 12.88 -5.20
C ILE A 110 -11.90 14.21 -4.91
N ASN A 111 -12.57 15.08 -4.15
CA ASN A 111 -12.12 16.45 -3.85
C ASN A 111 -11.79 17.24 -5.13
N GLY A 112 -12.72 17.28 -6.08
CA GLY A 112 -12.58 18.03 -7.34
C GLY A 112 -11.65 17.40 -8.39
N ASN A 113 -10.93 16.33 -8.05
CA ASN A 113 -10.03 15.64 -8.97
C ASN A 113 -10.71 14.39 -9.56
N ALA A 114 -10.50 14.14 -10.85
CA ALA A 114 -11.08 13.00 -11.55
C ALA A 114 -10.17 11.76 -11.45
N TYR A 115 -10.75 10.63 -11.08
CA TYR A 115 -10.09 9.34 -10.91
C TYR A 115 -10.88 8.24 -11.64
N PRO A 116 -10.19 7.16 -12.08
CA PRO A 116 -10.86 5.97 -12.58
C PRO A 116 -11.67 5.28 -11.49
N THR A 117 -12.51 4.32 -11.88
CA THR A 117 -13.11 3.41 -10.90
C THR A 117 -12.00 2.54 -10.30
N PRO A 118 -11.83 2.51 -8.95
CA PRO A 118 -10.69 1.84 -8.35
C PRO A 118 -10.85 0.31 -8.39
N ASN A 119 -9.71 -0.38 -8.37
CA ASN A 119 -9.69 -1.75 -7.87
C ASN A 119 -9.86 -1.73 -6.35
N ILE A 120 -10.77 -2.55 -5.83
CA ILE A 120 -10.97 -2.72 -4.39
C ILE A 120 -10.21 -3.97 -3.96
N ILE A 121 -9.14 -3.78 -3.19
CA ILE A 121 -8.34 -4.85 -2.61
C ILE A 121 -8.66 -4.97 -1.13
N LYS A 122 -9.07 -6.15 -0.67
CA LYS A 122 -9.35 -6.43 0.75
C LYS A 122 -8.52 -7.59 1.23
N PHE A 123 -7.92 -7.49 2.41
CA PHE A 123 -7.20 -8.59 3.03
C PHE A 123 -7.28 -8.49 4.54
N GLN A 124 -6.96 -9.59 5.20
CA GLN A 124 -6.95 -9.65 6.65
C GLN A 124 -5.62 -10.20 7.14
N PHE A 125 -5.16 -9.72 8.30
CA PHE A 125 -3.99 -10.25 9.00
C PHE A 125 -4.19 -10.15 10.50
N HIS A 126 -3.41 -10.91 11.27
CA HIS A 126 -3.46 -10.89 12.72
C HIS A 126 -2.39 -9.95 13.29
N THR A 127 -2.77 -9.14 14.28
CA THR A 127 -1.81 -8.44 15.15
C THR A 127 -1.44 -9.31 16.35
N GLY A 128 -0.24 -9.10 16.87
CA GLY A 128 0.22 -9.66 18.14
C GLY A 128 -0.18 -8.79 19.35
N PRO A 129 0.52 -8.93 20.49
CA PRO A 129 0.33 -8.09 21.67
C PRO A 129 0.49 -6.59 21.38
N ALA A 130 0.11 -5.73 22.33
CA ALA A 130 0.39 -4.30 22.24
C ALA A 130 1.88 -3.99 22.52
N GLY A 131 2.30 -2.78 22.12
CA GLY A 131 3.65 -2.26 22.38
C GLY A 131 4.64 -2.48 21.24
N HIS A 132 4.16 -2.96 20.09
CA HIS A 132 4.99 -3.22 18.91
C HIS A 132 4.74 -2.17 17.83
N VAL A 133 5.79 -1.82 17.08
CA VAL A 133 5.74 -0.84 15.99
C VAL A 133 6.37 -1.45 14.75
N TYR A 134 5.61 -1.45 13.67
CA TYR A 134 6.02 -1.95 12.36
C TYR A 134 6.14 -0.78 11.38
N VAL A 135 6.93 -0.96 10.34
CA VAL A 135 6.94 -0.05 9.20
C VAL A 135 6.09 -0.65 8.09
N TRP A 136 5.36 0.19 7.36
CA TRP A 136 4.79 -0.20 6.09
C TRP A 136 5.42 0.63 4.96
N HIS A 137 5.62 0.00 3.80
CA HIS A 137 6.29 0.60 2.65
C HIS A 137 5.72 0.06 1.33
N CYS A 138 5.68 0.90 0.31
CA CYS A 138 5.42 0.49 -1.07
C CYS A 138 6.73 0.09 -1.77
N TYR A 139 6.79 -1.14 -2.27
CA TYR A 139 7.94 -1.69 -2.99
C TYR A 139 7.77 -1.66 -4.52
N VAL A 140 7.01 -0.68 -5.02
CA VAL A 140 6.96 -0.34 -6.44
C VAL A 140 7.56 1.05 -6.65
N PRO A 141 8.76 1.16 -7.24
CA PRO A 141 9.28 2.47 -7.58
C PRO A 141 8.44 3.03 -8.73
N CYS A 142 7.83 4.19 -8.50
CA CYS A 142 6.87 4.82 -9.41
C CYS A 142 7.04 6.35 -9.44
N GLY A 143 6.42 6.99 -10.42
CA GLY A 143 6.68 8.40 -10.71
C GLY A 143 8.11 8.65 -11.20
N ASN A 144 8.63 9.83 -10.94
CA ASN A 144 9.98 10.24 -11.39
C ASN A 144 11.10 9.44 -10.69
N ASP A 145 10.80 8.77 -9.58
CA ASP A 145 11.76 7.96 -8.84
C ASP A 145 11.96 6.57 -9.44
N ARG A 146 11.16 6.16 -10.45
CA ARG A 146 11.30 4.84 -11.07
C ARG A 146 12.63 4.64 -11.80
N GLU A 147 13.23 5.70 -12.34
CA GLU A 147 14.47 5.59 -13.10
C GLU A 147 15.69 5.53 -12.17
N SER A 148 16.64 4.64 -12.50
CA SER A 148 17.95 4.62 -11.85
C SER A 148 18.61 6.00 -11.97
N PRO A 149 19.20 6.57 -10.90
CA PRO A 149 19.58 5.90 -9.64
C PRO A 149 18.55 6.01 -8.50
N TYR A 150 17.35 6.54 -8.76
CA TYR A 150 16.46 7.07 -7.72
C TYR A 150 15.63 5.99 -7.00
N GLY A 151 15.18 4.95 -7.69
CA GLY A 151 14.56 3.75 -7.09
C GLY A 151 13.42 4.07 -6.09
N PHE A 152 13.64 3.79 -4.80
CA PHE A 152 12.66 4.01 -3.72
C PHE A 152 12.79 5.40 -3.05
N SER A 153 13.32 6.41 -3.72
CA SER A 153 13.34 7.79 -3.20
C SER A 153 11.98 8.47 -3.31
N GLY A 154 11.96 9.78 -3.00
CA GLY A 154 10.77 10.61 -3.16
C GLY A 154 9.58 10.10 -2.35
N PRO A 155 8.40 9.88 -2.97
CA PRO A 155 7.21 9.47 -2.24
C PRO A 155 7.33 8.08 -1.63
N MET A 156 8.18 7.19 -2.17
CA MET A 156 8.36 5.85 -1.61
C MET A 156 9.06 5.91 -0.25
N ALA A 157 10.01 6.83 -0.06
CA ALA A 157 10.72 7.02 1.21
C ALA A 157 10.05 8.03 2.17
N THR A 158 8.97 8.70 1.75
CA THR A 158 8.40 9.82 2.54
C THR A 158 7.15 9.39 3.31
N THR A 159 7.22 9.45 4.64
CA THR A 159 6.06 9.26 5.51
C THR A 159 4.94 10.21 5.14
N GLY A 160 3.72 9.69 5.05
CA GLY A 160 2.54 10.42 4.56
C GLY A 160 2.24 10.11 3.10
N PHE A 161 3.23 9.67 2.31
CA PHE A 161 3.04 9.30 0.91
C PHE A 161 2.90 7.80 0.79
N MET A 162 3.99 7.08 0.51
CA MET A 162 3.96 5.63 0.26
C MET A 162 4.80 4.83 1.27
N ALA A 163 5.03 5.43 2.43
CA ALA A 163 5.61 4.81 3.62
C ALA A 163 4.92 5.32 4.88
N GLY A 164 5.01 4.54 5.95
CA GLY A 164 4.60 4.96 7.28
C GLY A 164 4.74 3.86 8.32
N THR A 165 3.93 3.92 9.37
CA THR A 165 4.07 3.02 10.53
C THR A 165 2.73 2.43 10.96
N MET A 166 2.81 1.28 11.63
CA MET A 166 1.68 0.63 12.25
C MET A 166 2.04 0.30 13.69
N THR A 167 1.31 0.89 14.64
CA THR A 167 1.52 0.67 16.07
C THR A 167 0.41 -0.21 16.61
N VAL A 168 0.75 -1.27 17.34
CA VAL A 168 -0.24 -2.11 18.02
C VAL A 168 -0.44 -1.61 19.44
N THR A 169 -1.65 -1.19 19.77
CA THR A 169 -2.00 -0.53 21.03
C THR A 169 -2.99 -1.34 21.86
N ASN A 170 -3.00 -1.08 23.17
CA ASN A 170 -4.07 -1.52 24.07
C ASN A 170 -5.15 -0.43 24.06
N TYR A 171 -6.38 -0.82 23.78
CA TYR A 171 -7.57 0.02 23.94
C TYR A 171 -8.34 -0.38 25.21
#